data_AF-A0A2C9ZMD0-F1
#
_entry.id   AF-A0A2C9ZMD0-F1
#
_cell.length_a   1.000
_cell.length_b   1.000
_cell.length_c   1.000
_cell.angle_alpha   90.00
_cell.angle_beta   90.00
_cell.angle_gamma   90.00
#
_symmetry.space_group_name_H-M   'P 1'
#
loop_
_entity.id
_entity.type
_entity.pdbx_description
1 polymer ?
#
loop_
_entity_poly.entity_id
_entity_poly.type
_entity_poly.pdbx_seq_one_letter_code
_entity_poly.pdbx_strand_id
1 'polypeptide(L)'
;MRLTRPFRRLSPAERQVWDAYPAGTWVDLRTGDRDADDPAEGAGWGPERTVRAEVIAALLLGAREPEPGRTAGLRLAGARVTGELNLSDATLTGKLHLLNCHLPEVVSLTDATTSGVRFRGCEMERVRAARCTVNGLLELEGSTVHSGVRLDNAHVTGQFRLSRSRLHAPGERSRASESRLEDIRRPFTETEMRERGLDQSQW
;
A
#
# COMPACT_ATOMS: atom_id res chain seq x y z
N MET A 1 -4.12 25.91 -12.90
CA MET A 1 -2.93 25.05 -12.76
C MET A 1 -2.70 24.31 -14.08
N ARG A 2 -1.55 24.50 -14.76
CA ARG A 2 -1.24 23.72 -15.97
C ARG A 2 -0.79 22.33 -15.52
N LEU A 3 -1.62 21.32 -15.74
CA LEU A 3 -1.25 19.93 -15.60
C LEU A 3 0.04 19.68 -16.40
N THR A 4 1.08 19.13 -15.75
CA THR A 4 2.32 18.71 -16.41
C THR A 4 2.00 17.69 -17.52
N ARG A 5 2.92 17.54 -18.49
CA ARG A 5 2.74 16.65 -19.65
C ARG A 5 2.23 15.22 -19.34
N PRO A 6 2.54 14.56 -18.20
CA PRO A 6 2.05 13.21 -17.89
C PRO A 6 0.53 13.09 -17.71
N PHE A 7 -0.14 14.17 -17.27
CA PHE A 7 -1.57 14.17 -16.94
C PHE A 7 -2.46 14.63 -18.11
N ARG A 8 -1.88 14.92 -19.28
CA ARG A 8 -2.65 15.34 -20.47
C ARG A 8 -3.42 14.20 -21.13
N ARG A 9 -3.04 12.94 -20.86
CA ARG A 9 -3.73 11.74 -21.35
C ARG A 9 -3.98 10.79 -20.18
N LEU A 10 -5.05 11.05 -19.44
CA LEU A 10 -5.58 10.07 -18.49
C LEU A 10 -6.33 8.98 -19.28
N SER A 11 -6.10 7.72 -18.92
CA SER A 11 -6.94 6.60 -19.38
C SER A 11 -8.39 6.77 -18.88
N PRO A 12 -9.36 6.02 -19.42
CA PRO A 12 -10.73 6.03 -18.88
C PRO A 12 -10.79 5.70 -17.38
N ALA A 13 -10.04 4.69 -16.93
CA ALA A 13 -9.95 4.31 -15.52
C ALA A 13 -9.34 5.43 -14.66
N GLU A 14 -8.23 6.01 -15.11
CA GLU A 14 -7.57 7.11 -14.42
C GLU A 14 -8.45 8.36 -14.35
N ARG A 15 -9.25 8.62 -15.39
CA ARG A 15 -10.20 9.73 -15.39
C ARG A 15 -11.29 9.53 -14.36
N GLN A 16 -11.82 8.32 -14.21
CA GLN A 16 -12.79 8.02 -13.13
C GLN A 16 -12.18 8.30 -11.75
N VAL A 17 -10.94 7.83 -11.51
CA VAL A 17 -10.22 8.07 -10.26
C VAL A 17 -9.97 9.57 -10.04
N TRP A 18 -9.53 10.26 -11.08
CA TRP A 18 -9.29 11.70 -11.06
C TRP A 18 -10.54 12.47 -10.70
N ASP A 19 -11.67 12.12 -11.31
CA ASP A 19 -12.96 12.79 -11.14
C ASP A 19 -13.60 12.51 -9.78
N ALA A 20 -13.41 11.31 -9.21
CA ALA A 20 -13.92 10.89 -7.91
C ALA A 20 -13.17 11.49 -6.70
N TYR A 21 -11.89 11.82 -6.86
CA TYR A 21 -11.01 12.17 -5.75
C TYR A 21 -11.51 13.32 -4.82
N PRO A 22 -12.00 14.48 -5.33
CA PRO A 22 -12.41 15.61 -4.49
C PRO A 22 -13.63 15.34 -3.63
N ALA A 23 -14.57 14.55 -4.15
CA ALA A 23 -15.73 14.09 -3.39
C ALA A 23 -15.37 12.93 -2.46
N GLY A 24 -14.23 12.26 -2.72
CA GLY A 24 -13.78 11.08 -2.00
C GLY A 24 -14.66 9.86 -2.26
N THR A 25 -15.31 9.78 -3.42
CA THR A 25 -16.16 8.64 -3.78
C THR A 25 -15.32 7.42 -4.16
N TRP A 26 -15.91 6.23 -4.00
CA TRP A 26 -15.28 5.00 -4.46
C TRP A 26 -15.32 4.92 -5.98
N VAL A 27 -14.20 4.49 -6.56
CA VAL A 27 -14.14 3.97 -7.92
C VAL A 27 -13.93 2.47 -7.83
N ASP A 28 -14.84 1.72 -8.43
CA ASP A 28 -14.81 0.26 -8.44
C ASP A 28 -14.62 -0.23 -9.87
N LEU A 29 -13.44 -0.80 -10.15
CA LEU A 29 -13.07 -1.32 -11.47
C LEU A 29 -13.23 -2.84 -11.55
N ARG A 30 -13.84 -3.45 -10.54
CA ARG A 30 -14.15 -4.89 -10.50
C ARG A 30 -15.24 -5.24 -11.50
N THR A 31 -15.19 -6.47 -11.98
CA THR A 31 -16.20 -7.04 -12.90
C THR A 31 -17.41 -7.61 -12.16
N GLY A 32 -17.26 -7.90 -10.86
CA GLY A 32 -18.25 -8.59 -10.04
C GLY A 32 -18.09 -10.11 -10.05
N ASP A 33 -17.26 -10.66 -10.93
CA ASP A 33 -16.84 -12.05 -10.92
C ASP A 33 -15.67 -12.23 -9.96
N ARG A 34 -15.86 -13.09 -8.95
CA ARG A 34 -14.91 -13.25 -7.86
C ARG A 34 -13.54 -13.75 -8.34
N ASP A 35 -13.52 -14.64 -9.34
CA ASP A 35 -12.29 -15.26 -9.80
C ASP A 35 -11.55 -14.31 -10.77
N ALA A 36 -12.29 -13.57 -11.62
CA ALA A 36 -11.71 -12.51 -12.45
C ALA A 36 -11.24 -11.27 -11.64
N ASP A 37 -11.80 -11.08 -10.45
CA ASP A 37 -11.45 -9.98 -9.54
C ASP A 37 -10.39 -10.36 -8.50
N ASP A 38 -9.80 -11.56 -8.59
CA ASP A 38 -8.68 -11.97 -7.72
C ASP A 38 -7.42 -11.13 -8.01
N PRO A 39 -6.92 -10.35 -7.02
CA PRO A 39 -5.72 -9.52 -7.18
C PRO A 39 -4.45 -10.31 -7.43
N ALA A 40 -4.41 -11.61 -7.09
CA ALA A 40 -3.29 -12.49 -7.44
C ALA A 40 -3.13 -12.62 -8.97
N GLU A 41 -4.24 -12.62 -9.71
CA GLU A 41 -4.27 -12.65 -11.18
C GLU A 41 -4.19 -11.25 -11.81
N GLY A 42 -3.99 -10.21 -10.99
CA GLY A 42 -4.04 -8.81 -11.40
C GLY A 42 -2.96 -8.38 -12.39
N ALA A 43 -1.90 -9.19 -12.56
CA ALA A 43 -0.92 -8.98 -13.62
C ALA A 43 -1.53 -9.05 -15.03
N GLY A 44 -2.60 -9.85 -15.20
CA GLY A 44 -3.35 -10.00 -16.45
C GLY A 44 -4.43 -8.95 -16.70
N TRP A 45 -4.72 -8.07 -15.73
CA TRP A 45 -5.78 -7.06 -15.88
C TRP A 45 -5.42 -6.01 -16.94
N GLY A 46 -6.42 -5.66 -17.75
CA GLY A 46 -6.28 -4.79 -18.91
C GLY A 46 -6.28 -3.29 -18.57
N PRO A 47 -6.21 -2.43 -19.60
CA PRO A 47 -6.18 -0.98 -19.45
C PRO A 47 -7.41 -0.39 -18.77
N GLU A 48 -8.54 -1.10 -18.79
CA GLU A 48 -9.80 -0.74 -18.12
C GLU A 48 -9.72 -0.80 -16.58
N ARG A 49 -8.74 -1.54 -16.04
CA ARG A 49 -8.46 -1.64 -14.60
C ARG A 49 -7.12 -1.03 -14.21
N THR A 50 -6.39 -0.50 -15.18
CA THR A 50 -5.01 -0.01 -14.97
C THR A 50 -4.99 1.48 -14.62
N VAL A 51 -4.35 1.81 -13.52
CA VAL A 51 -4.16 3.18 -13.02
C VAL A 51 -2.68 3.38 -12.73
N ARG A 52 -2.04 4.40 -13.31
CA ARG A 52 -0.63 4.66 -13.01
C ARG A 52 -0.46 5.19 -11.58
N ALA A 53 0.58 4.71 -10.90
CA ALA A 53 0.95 5.16 -9.56
C ALA A 53 1.22 6.67 -9.50
N GLU A 54 1.77 7.26 -10.57
CA GLU A 54 1.99 8.71 -10.66
C GLU A 54 0.69 9.54 -10.60
N VAL A 55 -0.43 9.00 -11.09
CA VAL A 55 -1.74 9.67 -11.04
C VAL A 55 -2.27 9.64 -9.61
N ILE A 56 -2.15 8.50 -8.94
CA ILE A 56 -2.51 8.34 -7.53
C ILE A 56 -1.68 9.29 -6.66
N ALA A 57 -0.36 9.30 -6.85
CA ALA A 57 0.55 10.17 -6.12
C ALA A 57 0.20 11.64 -6.35
N ALA A 58 0.02 12.07 -7.60
CA ALA A 58 -0.35 13.44 -7.91
C ALA A 58 -1.64 13.90 -7.20
N LEU A 59 -2.68 13.06 -7.19
CA LEU A 59 -3.92 13.37 -6.48
C LEU A 59 -3.69 13.52 -4.98
N LEU A 60 -2.97 12.58 -4.36
CA LEU A 60 -2.65 12.61 -2.92
C LEU A 60 -1.73 13.79 -2.53
N LEU A 61 -0.97 14.32 -3.49
CA LEU A 61 -0.06 15.46 -3.34
C LEU A 61 -0.67 16.80 -3.82
N GLY A 62 -2.00 16.86 -4.00
CA GLY A 62 -2.70 18.13 -4.23
C GLY A 62 -2.80 18.56 -5.70
N ALA A 63 -2.67 17.64 -6.67
CA ALA A 63 -2.91 17.98 -8.08
C ALA A 63 -4.38 18.35 -8.38
N ARG A 64 -5.30 18.04 -7.46
CA ARG A 64 -6.72 18.41 -7.55
C ARG A 64 -7.24 18.86 -6.19
N GLU A 65 -7.96 19.98 -6.19
CA GLU A 65 -8.57 20.54 -4.98
C GLU A 65 -9.76 19.69 -4.49
N PRO A 66 -9.96 19.56 -3.16
CA PRO A 66 -11.16 18.97 -2.58
C PRO A 66 -12.45 19.70 -2.96
N GLU A 67 -13.57 18.96 -3.00
CA GLU A 67 -14.88 19.57 -3.16
C GLU A 67 -15.31 20.18 -1.81
N PRO A 68 -15.81 21.43 -1.78
CA PRO A 68 -16.29 22.05 -0.55
C PRO A 68 -17.34 21.18 0.16
N GLY A 69 -17.17 21.00 1.47
CA GLY A 69 -18.08 20.17 2.28
C GLY A 69 -17.88 18.66 2.12
N ARG A 70 -16.89 18.21 1.33
CA ARG A 70 -16.50 16.81 1.20
C ARG A 70 -15.09 16.57 1.72
N THR A 71 -14.78 15.31 2.01
CA THR A 71 -13.43 14.88 2.37
C THR A 71 -12.80 14.18 1.18
N ALA A 72 -11.89 14.87 0.50
CA ALA A 72 -11.13 14.29 -0.59
C ALA A 72 -10.39 13.01 -0.14
N GLY A 73 -10.24 12.08 -1.08
CA GLY A 73 -9.50 10.86 -0.83
C GLY A 73 -9.54 9.92 -2.01
N LEU A 74 -8.49 9.11 -2.12
CA LEU A 74 -8.39 8.07 -3.12
C LEU A 74 -8.98 6.78 -2.57
N ARG A 75 -10.11 6.34 -3.14
CA ARG A 75 -10.79 5.11 -2.77
C ARG A 75 -11.01 4.29 -4.03
N LEU A 76 -10.21 3.24 -4.20
CA LEU A 76 -10.13 2.49 -5.45
C LEU A 76 -10.22 1.00 -5.18
N ALA A 77 -11.09 0.32 -5.91
CA ALA A 77 -11.26 -1.12 -5.83
C ALA A 77 -10.96 -1.80 -7.18
N GLY A 78 -10.32 -2.97 -7.12
CA GLY A 78 -10.12 -3.82 -8.31
C GLY A 78 -9.14 -3.27 -9.34
N ALA A 79 -8.18 -2.43 -8.94
CA ALA A 79 -7.26 -1.80 -9.89
C ALA A 79 -5.88 -2.45 -9.92
N ARG A 80 -5.26 -2.47 -11.09
CA ARG A 80 -3.83 -2.70 -11.27
C ARG A 80 -3.12 -1.36 -11.21
N VAL A 81 -2.33 -1.14 -10.18
CA VAL A 81 -1.55 0.10 -10.01
C VAL A 81 -0.18 -0.12 -10.61
N THR A 82 0.14 0.55 -11.73
CA THR A 82 1.43 0.35 -12.42
C THR A 82 2.44 1.42 -12.05
N GLY A 83 3.67 0.97 -11.75
CA GLY A 83 4.79 1.82 -11.36
C GLY A 83 4.86 2.01 -9.85
N GLU A 84 5.98 2.55 -9.38
CA GLU A 84 6.21 2.75 -7.94
C GLU A 84 5.26 3.83 -7.38
N LEU A 85 4.49 3.47 -6.36
CA LEU A 85 3.69 4.43 -5.60
C LEU A 85 4.57 5.07 -4.55
N ASN A 86 5.26 6.14 -4.96
CA ASN A 86 6.13 6.90 -4.08
C ASN A 86 5.39 8.11 -3.48
N LEU A 87 5.16 8.05 -2.17
CA LEU A 87 4.58 9.10 -1.33
C LEU A 87 5.58 9.51 -0.22
N SER A 88 6.87 9.28 -0.45
CA SER A 88 7.90 9.59 0.54
C SER A 88 7.96 11.09 0.79
N ASP A 89 8.32 11.48 2.02
CA ASP A 89 8.44 12.88 2.48
C ASP A 89 7.14 13.71 2.40
N ALA A 90 6.00 13.06 2.09
CA ALA A 90 4.74 13.75 1.87
C ALA A 90 3.90 13.89 3.15
N THR A 91 3.14 14.99 3.24
CA THR A 91 2.02 15.11 4.17
C THR A 91 0.71 14.88 3.43
N LEU A 92 0.08 13.73 3.67
CA LEU A 92 -1.13 13.31 2.97
C LEU A 92 -2.37 13.87 3.68
N THR A 93 -3.08 14.77 3.00
CA THR A 93 -4.34 15.36 3.48
C THR A 93 -5.54 14.48 3.16
N GLY A 94 -5.53 13.81 2.00
CA GLY A 94 -6.53 12.83 1.60
C GLY A 94 -6.23 11.41 2.10
N LYS A 95 -7.27 10.60 2.32
CA LYS A 95 -7.11 9.18 2.66
C LYS A 95 -6.75 8.36 1.43
N LEU A 96 -5.91 7.34 1.60
CA LEU A 96 -5.58 6.34 0.58
C LEU A 96 -6.16 4.98 0.98
N HIS A 97 -7.20 4.54 0.27
CA HIS A 97 -7.83 3.24 0.44
C HIS A 97 -7.79 2.46 -0.88
N LEU A 98 -7.10 1.33 -0.88
CA LEU A 98 -7.09 0.35 -1.96
C LEU A 98 -7.76 -0.93 -1.48
N LEU A 99 -8.66 -1.46 -2.29
CA LEU A 99 -9.41 -2.68 -2.01
C LEU A 99 -9.27 -3.66 -3.17
N ASN A 100 -8.78 -4.86 -2.92
CA ASN A 100 -8.58 -5.88 -3.94
C ASN A 100 -7.80 -5.34 -5.16
N CYS A 101 -6.69 -4.65 -4.90
CA CYS A 101 -5.84 -4.07 -5.94
C CYS A 101 -4.55 -4.88 -6.10
N HIS A 102 -3.97 -4.85 -7.29
CA HIS A 102 -2.68 -5.44 -7.61
C HIS A 102 -1.63 -4.33 -7.77
N LEU A 103 -0.55 -4.42 -6.99
CA LEU A 103 0.55 -3.46 -6.95
C LEU A 103 1.87 -4.22 -7.17
N PRO A 104 2.31 -4.39 -8.44
CA PRO A 104 3.49 -5.18 -8.78
C PRO A 104 4.81 -4.47 -8.42
N GLU A 105 4.77 -3.19 -8.09
CA GLU A 105 5.93 -2.41 -7.68
C GLU A 105 5.84 -1.91 -6.22
N VAL A 106 6.89 -1.21 -5.78
CA VAL A 106 7.03 -0.75 -4.39
C VAL A 106 6.02 0.35 -4.05
N VAL A 107 5.39 0.22 -2.88
CA VAL A 107 4.67 1.31 -2.20
C VAL A 107 5.58 1.93 -1.15
N SER A 108 5.93 3.21 -1.30
CA SER A 108 6.78 3.94 -0.35
C SER A 108 6.00 5.07 0.34
N LEU A 109 5.97 4.99 1.67
CA LEU A 109 5.47 5.98 2.63
C LEU A 109 6.62 6.47 3.54
N THR A 110 7.87 6.30 3.09
CA THR A 110 9.07 6.65 3.87
C THR A 110 9.03 8.14 4.26
N ASP A 111 9.19 8.46 5.53
CA ASP A 111 9.09 9.84 6.07
C ASP A 111 7.71 10.52 5.85
N ALA A 112 6.69 9.80 5.41
CA ALA A 112 5.38 10.37 5.15
C ALA A 112 4.57 10.59 6.43
N THR A 113 3.74 11.64 6.47
CA THR A 113 2.73 11.85 7.52
C THR A 113 1.33 11.70 6.94
N THR A 114 0.50 10.87 7.56
CA THR A 114 -0.85 10.57 7.05
C THR A 114 -1.85 10.31 8.18
N SER A 115 -3.13 10.62 7.93
CA SER A 115 -4.23 10.21 8.82
C SER A 115 -4.54 8.71 8.73
N GLY A 116 -4.13 8.04 7.66
CA GLY A 116 -4.29 6.60 7.51
C GLY A 116 -4.20 6.13 6.06
N VAL A 117 -3.75 4.88 5.92
CA VAL A 117 -3.65 4.17 4.64
C VAL A 117 -4.22 2.76 4.83
N ARG A 118 -4.99 2.30 3.84
CA ARG A 118 -5.65 0.99 3.89
C ARG A 118 -5.39 0.25 2.59
N PHE A 119 -4.78 -0.92 2.70
CA PHE A 119 -4.61 -1.88 1.61
C PHE A 119 -5.30 -3.16 2.04
N ARG A 120 -6.54 -3.36 1.58
CA ARG A 120 -7.35 -4.51 1.99
C ARG A 120 -7.45 -5.51 0.85
N GLY A 121 -7.11 -6.76 1.10
CA GLY A 121 -7.13 -7.81 0.08
C GLY A 121 -6.22 -7.52 -1.11
N CYS A 122 -5.17 -6.71 -0.95
CA CYS A 122 -4.30 -6.32 -2.05
C CYS A 122 -3.18 -7.33 -2.27
N GLU A 123 -2.73 -7.46 -3.51
CA GLU A 123 -1.53 -8.19 -3.89
C GLU A 123 -0.40 -7.18 -4.10
N MET A 124 0.66 -7.23 -3.29
CA MET A 124 1.69 -6.18 -3.29
C MET A 124 3.10 -6.77 -3.34
N GLU A 125 3.98 -6.12 -4.09
CA GLU A 125 5.39 -6.50 -4.12
C GLU A 125 6.09 -6.12 -2.81
N ARG A 126 6.11 -4.84 -2.44
CA ARG A 126 6.82 -4.39 -1.23
C ARG A 126 6.19 -3.14 -0.64
N VAL A 127 6.19 -3.05 0.69
CA VAL A 127 5.79 -1.82 1.42
C VAL A 127 6.98 -1.27 2.19
N ARG A 128 7.34 -0.01 1.96
CA ARG A 128 8.34 0.74 2.73
C ARG A 128 7.64 1.90 3.43
N ALA A 129 7.70 1.95 4.75
CA ALA A 129 7.16 3.06 5.53
C ALA A 129 8.09 3.39 6.71
N ALA A 130 9.41 3.38 6.44
CA ALA A 130 10.39 3.79 7.44
C ALA A 130 10.13 5.25 7.85
N ARG A 131 10.20 5.55 9.15
CA ARG A 131 10.02 6.89 9.73
C ARG A 131 8.69 7.57 9.41
N CYS A 132 7.70 6.82 8.92
CA CYS A 132 6.39 7.40 8.66
C CYS A 132 5.64 7.70 9.97
N THR A 133 4.75 8.69 9.95
CA THR A 133 3.80 8.96 11.02
C THR A 133 2.38 8.71 10.54
N VAL A 134 1.72 7.70 11.10
CA VAL A 134 0.33 7.33 10.80
C VAL A 134 -0.53 7.63 12.01
N ASN A 135 -1.30 8.71 11.93
CA ASN A 135 -2.08 9.21 13.05
C ASN A 135 -3.35 8.38 13.36
N GLY A 136 -3.80 7.57 12.39
CA GLY A 136 -5.03 6.78 12.48
C GLY A 136 -4.80 5.30 12.25
N LEU A 137 -4.95 4.82 11.02
CA LEU A 137 -4.90 3.39 10.70
C LEU A 137 -3.88 3.11 9.60
N LEU A 138 -2.96 2.19 9.87
CA LEU A 138 -2.16 1.49 8.87
C LEU A 138 -2.72 0.07 8.73
N GLU A 139 -3.32 -0.26 7.59
CA GLU A 139 -4.02 -1.53 7.40
C GLU A 139 -3.52 -2.28 6.16
N LEU A 140 -3.21 -3.57 6.35
CA LEU A 140 -2.85 -4.53 5.30
C LEU A 140 -3.80 -5.75 5.32
N GLU A 141 -5.01 -5.62 5.90
CA GLU A 141 -5.92 -6.75 6.15
C GLU A 141 -6.18 -7.59 4.89
N GLY A 142 -5.94 -8.91 4.98
CA GLY A 142 -6.18 -9.84 3.88
C GLY A 142 -5.23 -9.70 2.69
N SER A 143 -4.23 -8.83 2.78
CA SER A 143 -3.27 -8.55 1.69
C SER A 143 -2.06 -9.48 1.73
N THR A 144 -1.50 -9.78 0.58
CA THR A 144 -0.21 -10.49 0.42
C THR A 144 0.89 -9.48 0.11
N VAL A 145 2.03 -9.58 0.78
CA VAL A 145 3.24 -8.79 0.49
C VAL A 145 4.41 -9.72 0.22
N HIS A 146 4.93 -9.73 -1.01
CA HIS A 146 5.90 -10.72 -1.49
C HIS A 146 7.35 -10.46 -1.07
N SER A 147 7.75 -9.20 -1.04
CA SER A 147 9.11 -8.76 -0.76
C SER A 147 9.19 -7.97 0.55
N GLY A 148 8.32 -8.28 1.50
CA GLY A 148 8.38 -7.78 2.88
C GLY A 148 7.83 -6.38 3.10
N VAL A 149 7.69 -6.04 4.38
CA VAL A 149 7.21 -4.74 4.87
C VAL A 149 8.28 -4.14 5.77
N ARG A 150 8.67 -2.90 5.51
CA ARG A 150 9.70 -2.18 6.29
C ARG A 150 9.08 -1.02 7.03
N LEU A 151 9.19 -1.02 8.36
CA LEU A 151 8.56 -0.04 9.27
C LEU A 151 9.56 0.57 10.25
N ASP A 152 10.84 0.63 9.89
CA ASP A 152 11.90 1.16 10.77
C ASP A 152 11.54 2.54 11.30
N ASN A 153 11.45 2.69 12.62
CA ASN A 153 11.09 3.94 13.29
C ASN A 153 9.73 4.53 12.84
N ALA A 154 8.82 3.70 12.30
CA ALA A 154 7.46 4.12 12.00
C ALA A 154 6.67 4.38 13.29
N HIS A 155 5.91 5.46 13.32
CA HIS A 155 5.03 5.83 14.43
C HIS A 155 3.58 5.65 13.99
N VAL A 156 2.89 4.67 14.56
CA VAL A 156 1.45 4.45 14.33
C VAL A 156 0.72 4.70 15.63
N THR A 157 0.05 5.84 15.76
CA THR A 157 -0.58 6.26 17.03
C THR A 157 -1.96 5.65 17.24
N GLY A 158 -2.64 5.25 16.17
CA GLY A 158 -3.94 4.58 16.25
C GLY A 158 -3.81 3.07 16.18
N GLN A 159 -4.08 2.48 15.02
CA GLN A 159 -4.09 1.03 14.83
C GLN A 159 -3.16 0.61 13.69
N PHE A 160 -2.46 -0.50 13.92
CA PHE A 160 -1.76 -1.24 12.88
C PHE A 160 -2.45 -2.60 12.72
N ARG A 161 -3.04 -2.87 11.55
CA ARG A 161 -3.85 -4.07 11.30
C ARG A 161 -3.26 -4.95 10.21
N LEU A 162 -2.96 -6.19 10.57
CA LEU A 162 -2.41 -7.25 9.71
C LEU A 162 -3.30 -8.51 9.66
N SER A 163 -4.56 -8.39 10.06
CA SER A 163 -5.46 -9.55 10.13
C SER A 163 -5.57 -10.22 8.76
N ARG A 164 -5.32 -11.53 8.70
CA ARG A 164 -5.34 -12.33 7.46
C ARG A 164 -4.32 -11.91 6.39
N SER A 165 -3.33 -11.08 6.74
CA SER A 165 -2.25 -10.72 5.81
C SER A 165 -1.25 -11.86 5.67
N ARG A 166 -0.64 -12.01 4.49
CA ARG A 166 0.52 -12.89 4.25
C ARG A 166 1.74 -12.04 3.98
N LEU A 167 2.76 -12.13 4.82
CA LEU A 167 4.00 -11.35 4.68
C LEU A 167 5.16 -12.30 4.39
N HIS A 168 5.74 -12.16 3.21
CA HIS A 168 6.89 -12.94 2.79
C HIS A 168 8.19 -12.18 3.04
N ALA A 169 9.27 -12.93 3.26
CA ALA A 169 10.58 -12.33 3.49
C ALA A 169 11.08 -11.69 2.19
N PRO A 170 11.80 -10.54 2.28
CA PRO A 170 12.39 -9.92 1.10
C PRO A 170 13.35 -10.87 0.39
N GLY A 171 13.27 -10.93 -0.94
CA GLY A 171 14.26 -11.63 -1.77
C GLY A 171 15.66 -11.05 -1.60
N GLU A 172 16.71 -11.81 -1.99
CA GLU A 172 18.12 -11.44 -1.78
C GLU A 172 18.47 -10.03 -2.31
N ARG A 173 17.95 -9.65 -3.48
CA ARG A 173 18.17 -8.31 -4.07
C ARG A 173 17.62 -7.19 -3.19
N SER A 174 16.47 -7.42 -2.55
CA SER A 174 15.82 -6.43 -1.71
C SER A 174 16.36 -6.41 -0.27
N ARG A 175 17.16 -7.42 0.11
CA ARG A 175 17.93 -7.48 1.37
C ARG A 175 19.29 -6.79 1.28
N ALA A 176 19.90 -6.74 0.09
CA ALA A 176 21.27 -6.24 -0.09
C ALA A 176 21.47 -4.75 0.23
N SER A 177 20.41 -3.93 0.21
CA SER A 177 20.45 -2.52 0.59
C SER A 177 20.17 -2.27 2.07
N GLU A 178 20.10 -3.30 2.90
CA GLU A 178 19.62 -3.21 4.28
C GLU A 178 20.72 -3.55 5.28
N SER A 179 20.94 -2.67 6.27
CA SER A 179 21.78 -2.98 7.42
C SER A 179 21.12 -4.10 8.21
N ARG A 180 21.77 -5.26 8.29
CA ARG A 180 21.32 -6.34 9.15
C ARG A 180 21.50 -5.87 10.59
N LEU A 181 20.42 -5.86 11.36
CA LEU A 181 20.56 -5.94 12.82
C LEU A 181 21.15 -7.32 13.08
N GLU A 182 22.46 -7.35 13.31
CA GLU A 182 23.11 -8.54 13.83
C GLU A 182 22.67 -8.68 15.28
N ASP A 183 21.87 -9.71 15.54
CA ASP A 183 21.63 -10.12 16.92
C ASP A 183 22.97 -10.63 17.47
N ILE A 184 23.66 -9.76 18.20
CA ILE A 184 24.89 -10.10 18.92
C ILE A 184 24.65 -11.12 20.03
N ARG A 185 23.38 -11.45 20.33
CA ARG A 185 23.02 -12.54 21.23
C ARG A 185 22.95 -13.82 20.42
N ARG A 186 23.58 -14.88 20.95
CA ARG A 186 23.47 -16.22 20.38
C ARG A 186 21.97 -16.57 20.23
N PRO A 187 21.53 -17.09 19.07
CA PRO A 187 20.18 -17.61 18.92
C PRO A 187 19.88 -18.60 20.05
N PHE A 188 18.67 -18.53 20.62
CA PHE A 188 18.27 -19.51 21.64
C PHE A 188 18.37 -20.92 21.07
N THR A 189 18.98 -21.80 21.84
CA THR A 189 18.97 -23.24 21.57
C THR A 189 17.54 -23.79 21.67
N GLU A 190 17.27 -24.92 21.02
CA GLU A 190 15.96 -25.59 21.10
C GLU A 190 15.53 -25.85 22.55
N THR A 191 16.49 -26.15 23.44
CA THR A 191 16.26 -26.32 24.87
C THR A 191 15.78 -25.03 25.53
N GLU A 192 16.46 -23.90 25.28
CA GLU A 192 16.07 -22.59 25.82
C GLU A 192 14.72 -22.11 25.26
N MET A 193 14.40 -22.46 24.02
CA MET A 193 13.09 -22.17 23.42
C MET A 193 11.97 -22.98 24.09
N ARG A 194 12.20 -24.28 24.36
CA ARG A 194 11.26 -25.14 25.08
C ARG A 194 11.06 -24.70 26.52
N GLU A 195 12.13 -24.37 27.24
CA GLU A 195 12.05 -23.85 28.62
C GLU A 195 11.28 -22.54 28.73
N ARG A 196 11.29 -21.72 27.67
CA ARG A 196 10.55 -20.45 27.59
C ARG A 196 9.15 -20.60 27.00
N GLY A 197 8.71 -21.81 26.66
CA GLY A 197 7.39 -22.05 26.06
C GLY A 197 7.22 -21.46 24.65
N LEU A 198 8.31 -21.24 23.93
CA LEU A 198 8.34 -20.68 22.57
C LEU A 198 8.31 -21.75 21.47
N ASP A 199 7.81 -22.96 21.77
CA ASP A 199 7.74 -24.05 20.80
C ASP A 199 6.84 -23.65 19.62
N GLN A 200 7.35 -23.81 18.40
CA GLN A 200 6.73 -23.35 17.15
C GLN A 200 5.52 -24.20 16.74
N SER A 201 5.05 -25.11 17.58
CA SER A 201 3.96 -26.04 17.29
C SER A 201 2.54 -25.46 17.43
N GLN A 202 2.37 -24.13 17.53
CA GLN A 202 1.04 -23.50 17.68
C GLN A 202 0.76 -22.29 16.78
N TRP A 203 1.52 -22.08 15.70
CA TRP A 203 1.21 -21.06 14.70
C TRP A 203 0.97 -21.67 13.32
#